data_AF-A0AAD1KPD1-F1
#
_entry.id   AF-A0AAD1KPD1-F1
#
_cell.length_a   1.000
_cell.length_b   1.000
_cell.length_c   1.000
_cell.angle_alpha   90.00
_cell.angle_beta   90.00
_cell.angle_gamma   90.00
#
_symmetry.space_group_name_H-M   'P 1'
#
loop_
_entity.id
_entity.type
_entity.pdbx_description
1 polymer ?
#
loop_
_entity_poly.entity_id
_entity_poly.type
_entity_poly.pdbx_seq_one_letter_code
_entity_poly.pdbx_strand_id
1 'polypeptide(L)'
;MDSQLERTYEAVLRRNPGEAEFHQAVREIFESLGPMLDKNPRYVEAAVLSRICEPERQIIFRVPWVDDEGSVRINRGFRVEFSSVLGPHKGGLRFHPSVYLGTIKFLGFE
;
A
#
# COMPACT_ATOMS: atom_id res chain seq x y z
N MET A 1 11.32 -18.34 -2.90
CA MET A 1 10.64 -17.36 -3.78
C MET A 1 11.41 -17.32 -5.09
N ASP A 2 10.75 -17.17 -6.24
CA ASP A 2 11.45 -17.01 -7.53
C ASP A 2 12.38 -15.79 -7.48
N SER A 3 13.54 -15.86 -8.13
CA SER A 3 14.61 -14.85 -8.06
C SER A 3 14.15 -13.44 -8.47
N GLN A 4 13.09 -13.36 -9.27
CA GLN A 4 12.48 -12.10 -9.71
C GLN A 4 11.54 -11.50 -8.64
N LEU A 5 10.72 -12.34 -8.01
CA LEU A 5 9.84 -11.94 -6.92
C LEU A 5 10.64 -11.41 -5.74
N GLU A 6 11.74 -12.09 -5.41
CA GLU A 6 12.67 -11.65 -4.36
C GLU A 6 13.25 -10.26 -4.66
N ARG A 7 13.72 -10.04 -5.89
CA ARG A 7 14.22 -8.72 -6.31
C ARG A 7 13.16 -7.62 -6.21
N THR A 8 11.91 -7.93 -6.55
CA THR A 8 10.82 -6.96 -6.46
C THR A 8 10.46 -6.68 -5.00
N TYR A 9 10.41 -7.73 -4.17
CA TYR A 9 10.15 -7.60 -2.74
C TYR A 9 11.24 -6.78 -2.03
N GLU A 10 12.51 -7.04 -2.30
CA GLU A 10 13.63 -6.23 -1.79
C GLU A 10 13.56 -4.76 -2.22
N ALA A 11 13.09 -4.49 -3.44
CA ALA A 11 12.85 -3.11 -3.88
C ALA A 11 11.72 -2.44 -3.08
N VAL A 12 10.65 -3.18 -2.75
CA VAL A 12 9.55 -2.72 -1.91
C VAL A 12 10.04 -2.42 -0.49
N LEU A 13 10.79 -3.33 0.13
CA LEU A 13 11.36 -3.15 1.48
C LEU A 13 12.20 -1.89 1.59
N ARG A 14 13.09 -1.68 0.61
CA ARG A 14 14.01 -0.54 0.57
C ARG A 14 13.28 0.78 0.36
N ARG A 15 12.18 0.80 -0.41
CA ARG A 15 11.42 2.02 -0.69
C ARG A 15 10.50 2.42 0.46
N ASN A 16 10.05 1.45 1.26
CA ASN A 16 9.01 1.64 2.27
C ASN A 16 9.50 1.30 3.68
N PRO A 17 10.63 1.87 4.15
CA PRO A 17 11.20 1.49 5.43
C PRO A 17 10.22 1.77 6.58
N GLY A 18 10.06 0.79 7.46
CA GLY A 18 9.20 0.90 8.65
C GLY A 18 7.72 0.58 8.44
N GLU A 19 7.30 0.14 7.25
CA GLU A 19 5.92 -0.26 6.97
C GLU A 19 5.73 -1.79 7.07
N ALA A 20 5.89 -2.34 8.28
CA ALA A 20 5.92 -3.79 8.50
C ALA A 20 4.65 -4.51 8.01
N GLU A 21 3.47 -3.94 8.26
CA GLU A 21 2.19 -4.50 7.82
C GLU A 21 2.09 -4.53 6.28
N PHE A 22 2.59 -3.50 5.61
CA PHE A 22 2.59 -3.46 4.15
C PHE A 22 3.56 -4.50 3.57
N HIS A 23 4.75 -4.64 4.17
CA HIS A 23 5.70 -5.67 3.77
C HIS A 23 5.14 -7.08 3.92
N GLN A 24 4.43 -7.35 5.00
CA GLN A 24 3.78 -8.64 5.22
C GLN A 24 2.78 -8.95 4.10
N ALA A 25 1.85 -8.04 3.79
CA ALA A 25 0.87 -8.29 2.74
C ALA A 25 1.50 -8.49 1.35
N VAL A 26 2.52 -7.70 1.00
CA VAL A 26 3.23 -7.89 -0.27
C VAL A 26 3.86 -9.28 -0.35
N ARG A 27 4.47 -9.75 0.74
CA ARG A 27 5.06 -11.08 0.81
C ARG A 27 4.02 -12.18 0.64
N GLU A 28 2.92 -12.11 1.39
CA GLU A 28 1.85 -13.12 1.34
C GLU A 28 1.23 -13.22 -0.07
N ILE A 29 0.98 -12.08 -0.72
CA ILE A 29 0.51 -12.06 -2.11
C ILE A 29 1.57 -12.65 -3.06
N PHE A 30 2.84 -12.29 -2.93
CA PHE A 30 3.91 -12.79 -3.80
C PHE A 30 4.11 -14.31 -3.69
N GLU A 31 3.98 -14.87 -2.49
CA GLU A 31 4.05 -16.32 -2.27
C GLU A 31 2.92 -17.06 -3.02
N SER A 32 1.75 -16.44 -3.17
CA SER A 32 0.63 -17.00 -3.95
C SER A 32 0.79 -16.88 -5.48
N LEU A 33 1.57 -15.90 -5.96
CA LEU A 33 1.67 -15.57 -7.39
C LEU A 33 2.75 -16.36 -8.14
N GLY A 34 3.71 -16.98 -7.43
CA GLY A 34 4.85 -17.70 -8.04
C GLY A 34 4.45 -18.65 -9.19
N PRO A 35 3.54 -19.63 -8.97
CA PRO A 35 3.13 -20.58 -10.01
C PRO A 35 2.47 -19.95 -11.24
N MET A 36 1.90 -18.76 -11.11
CA MET A 36 1.22 -18.04 -12.19
C MET A 36 2.22 -17.32 -13.11
N LEU A 37 3.28 -16.78 -12.52
CA LEU A 37 4.33 -16.03 -13.23
C LEU A 37 5.17 -16.94 -14.12
N ASP A 38 5.48 -18.15 -13.66
CA ASP A 38 6.19 -19.17 -14.46
C ASP A 38 5.45 -19.47 -15.78
N LYS A 39 4.12 -19.43 -15.75
CA LYS A 39 3.26 -19.68 -16.92
C LYS A 39 3.02 -18.44 -17.77
N ASN A 40 3.33 -17.24 -17.27
CA ASN A 40 3.00 -15.97 -17.91
C ASN A 40 4.13 -14.93 -17.74
N PRO A 41 5.28 -15.11 -18.40
CA PRO A 41 6.44 -14.22 -18.25
C PRO A 41 6.16 -12.77 -18.66
N ARG A 42 5.16 -12.51 -19.52
CA ARG A 42 4.72 -11.17 -19.93
C ARG A 42 4.44 -10.21 -18.77
N TYR A 43 3.94 -10.70 -17.63
CA TYR A 43 3.64 -9.84 -16.47
C TYR A 43 4.92 -9.33 -15.81
N VAL A 44 5.98 -10.13 -15.90
CA VAL A 44 7.30 -9.79 -15.42
C VAL A 44 7.96 -8.76 -16.34
N GLU A 45 7.93 -9.00 -17.66
CA GLU A 45 8.48 -8.10 -18.68
C GLU A 45 7.82 -6.72 -18.64
N ALA A 46 6.50 -6.66 -18.40
CA ALA A 46 5.75 -5.42 -18.26
C ALA A 46 5.85 -4.78 -16.86
N ALA A 47 6.73 -5.30 -15.98
CA ALA A 47 6.95 -4.83 -14.61
C ALA A 47 5.66 -4.70 -13.78
N VAL A 48 4.68 -5.59 -14.01
CA VAL A 48 3.34 -5.49 -13.42
C VAL A 48 3.40 -5.61 -11.90
N LEU A 49 4.24 -6.49 -11.36
CA LEU A 49 4.42 -6.64 -9.92
C LEU A 49 4.99 -5.37 -9.28
N SER A 50 5.99 -4.74 -9.92
CA SER A 50 6.56 -3.50 -9.41
C SER A 50 5.54 -2.36 -9.45
N ARG A 51 4.67 -2.32 -10.47
CA ARG A 51 3.61 -1.33 -10.59
C ARG A 51 2.50 -1.54 -9.57
N ILE A 52 2.09 -2.79 -9.33
CA ILE A 52 0.97 -3.08 -8.43
C ILE A 52 1.35 -2.91 -6.95
N CYS A 53 2.64 -2.97 -6.61
CA CYS A 53 3.14 -2.70 -5.26
C CYS A 53 3.36 -1.21 -4.97
N GLU A 54 3.22 -0.32 -5.95
CA GLU A 54 3.33 1.12 -5.75
C GLU A 54 1.94 1.75 -5.93
N PRO A 55 1.37 2.42 -4.92
CA PRO A 55 0.09 3.10 -5.08
C PRO A 55 0.14 4.13 -6.21
N GLU A 56 -0.91 4.20 -7.03
CA GLU A 56 -1.04 5.24 -8.05
C GLU A 56 -0.98 6.65 -7.45
N ARG A 57 -1.56 6.85 -6.27
CA ARG A 57 -1.50 8.11 -5.55
C ARG A 57 -1.59 7.95 -4.03
N GLN A 58 -0.82 8.77 -3.31
CA GLN A 58 -0.86 8.86 -1.86
C GLN A 58 -1.03 10.33 -1.46
N ILE A 59 -2.06 10.63 -0.68
CA ILE A 59 -2.39 11.97 -0.22
C ILE A 59 -2.31 11.99 1.30
N ILE A 60 -1.46 12.87 1.83
CA ILE A 60 -1.28 13.09 3.27
C ILE A 60 -1.63 14.55 3.54
N PHE A 61 -2.55 14.78 4.47
CA PHE A 61 -3.07 16.13 4.71
C PHE A 61 -3.33 16.38 6.20
N ARG A 62 -3.34 17.66 6.57
CA ARG A 62 -3.63 18.11 7.94
C ARG A 62 -5.14 18.28 8.11
N VAL A 63 -5.68 17.83 9.24
CA VAL A 63 -7.08 17.99 9.64
C VAL A 63 -7.14 18.79 10.95
N PRO A 64 -7.25 20.12 10.89
CA PRO A 64 -7.49 20.94 12.08
C PRO A 64 -8.97 20.94 12.46
N TRP A 65 -9.26 20.88 13.75
CA TRP A 65 -10.62 20.99 14.29
C TRP A 65 -10.59 21.60 15.70
N VAL A 66 -11.74 22.04 16.20
CA VAL A 66 -11.90 22.63 17.54
C VAL A 66 -12.75 21.68 18.38
N ASP A 67 -12.30 21.34 19.58
CA ASP A 67 -13.06 20.49 20.50
C ASP A 67 -14.09 21.28 21.32
N ASP A 68 -14.87 20.57 22.13
CA ASP A 68 -15.94 21.17 22.95
C ASP A 68 -15.41 22.15 24.02
N GLU A 69 -14.11 22.08 24.36
CA GLU A 69 -13.44 23.01 25.28
C GLU A 69 -12.88 24.25 24.56
N GLY A 70 -13.05 24.35 23.24
CA GLY A 70 -12.52 25.43 22.42
C GLY A 70 -11.04 25.28 22.07
N SER A 71 -10.43 24.13 22.38
CA SER A 71 -9.01 23.88 22.08
C SER A 71 -8.83 23.40 20.64
N VAL A 72 -7.81 23.95 19.97
CA VAL A 72 -7.45 23.52 18.61
C VAL A 72 -6.74 22.17 18.65
N ARG A 73 -7.29 21.21 17.91
CA ARG A 73 -6.72 19.88 17.70
C ARG A 73 -6.25 19.74 16.26
N ILE A 74 -5.18 18.97 16.06
CA ILE A 74 -4.59 18.72 14.75
C ILE A 74 -4.36 17.23 14.59
N ASN A 75 -5.01 16.64 13.59
CA ASN A 75 -4.80 15.26 13.19
C ASN A 75 -4.24 15.18 11.77
N ARG A 76 -3.72 14.01 11.41
CA ARG A 76 -3.25 13.70 10.06
C ARG A 76 -4.27 12.81 9.36
N GLY A 77 -4.69 13.21 8.17
CA GLY A 77 -5.51 12.43 7.27
C GLY A 77 -4.66 11.75 6.20
N PHE A 78 -5.13 10.59 5.73
CA PHE A 78 -4.49 9.79 4.69
C PHE A 78 -5.53 9.35 3.66
N ARG A 79 -5.17 9.39 2.39
CA ARG A 79 -5.88 8.69 1.32
C ARG A 79 -4.87 8.01 0.40
N VAL A 80 -4.88 6.69 0.40
CA VAL A 80 -4.08 5.88 -0.54
C VAL A 80 -5.03 5.36 -1.61
N GLU A 81 -4.72 5.70 -2.84
CA GLU A 81 -5.41 5.28 -4.05
C GLU A 81 -4.50 4.28 -4.75
N PHE A 82 -4.68 3.00 -4.45
CA PHE A 82 -3.68 1.98 -4.78
C PHE A 82 -3.69 1.63 -6.27
N SER A 83 -4.86 1.25 -6.80
CA SER A 83 -5.04 0.89 -8.20
C SER A 83 -6.41 1.34 -8.69
N SER A 84 -6.49 1.76 -9.95
CA SER A 84 -7.75 2.06 -10.65
C SER A 84 -8.03 1.09 -11.80
N VAL A 85 -7.30 -0.03 -11.89
CA VAL A 85 -7.32 -0.91 -13.08
C VAL A 85 -8.70 -1.51 -13.37
N LEU A 86 -9.54 -1.72 -12.35
CA LEU A 86 -10.89 -2.26 -12.47
C LEU A 86 -12.00 -1.19 -12.28
N GLY A 87 -11.63 0.09 -12.19
CA GLY A 87 -12.58 1.19 -11.98
C GLY A 87 -12.13 2.19 -10.90
N PRO A 88 -13.05 3.05 -10.42
CA PRO A 88 -12.73 4.07 -9.42
C PRO A 88 -12.19 3.46 -8.12
N HIS A 89 -11.27 4.16 -7.45
CA HIS A 89 -10.70 3.71 -6.18
C HIS A 89 -11.78 3.43 -5.14
N LYS A 90 -11.74 2.23 -4.56
CA LYS A 90 -12.70 1.79 -3.54
C LYS A 90 -11.96 1.38 -2.27
N GLY A 91 -12.47 1.83 -1.13
CA GLY A 91 -11.89 1.55 0.18
C GLY A 91 -12.53 2.42 1.25
N GLY A 92 -12.61 1.90 2.47
CA GLY A 92 -13.20 2.58 3.63
C GLY A 92 -12.35 3.72 4.17
N LEU A 93 -12.80 4.30 5.28
CA LEU A 93 -12.04 5.25 6.10
C LEU A 93 -11.89 4.66 7.50
N ARG A 94 -10.71 4.80 8.11
CA ARG A 94 -10.42 4.33 9.46
C ARG A 94 -9.99 5.51 10.33
N PHE A 95 -10.76 5.77 11.39
CA PHE A 95 -10.41 6.74 12.43
C PHE A 95 -9.99 5.98 13.68
N HIS A 96 -8.69 5.83 13.87
CA HIS A 96 -8.12 5.16 15.04
C HIS A 96 -6.73 5.75 15.33
N PRO A 97 -6.34 5.94 16.60
CA PRO A 97 -5.05 6.57 16.96
C PRO A 97 -3.83 5.80 16.45
N SER A 98 -3.96 4.50 16.15
CA SER A 98 -2.86 3.69 15.60
C SER A 98 -2.66 3.86 14.09
N VAL A 99 -3.49 4.64 13.40
CA VAL A 99 -3.40 4.78 11.94
C VAL A 99 -2.17 5.61 11.57
N TYR A 100 -1.30 5.00 10.76
CA TYR A 100 -0.23 5.67 10.06
C TYR A 100 -0.20 5.22 8.60
N LEU A 101 0.71 5.79 7.79
CA LEU A 101 0.74 5.55 6.34
C LEU A 101 0.85 4.06 5.99
N GLY A 102 1.73 3.31 6.68
CA GLY A 102 1.92 1.88 6.45
C GLY A 102 0.66 1.07 6.65
N THR A 103 -0.12 1.34 7.71
CA THR A 103 -1.43 0.69 7.92
C THR A 103 -2.40 0.95 6.77
N ILE A 104 -2.45 2.18 6.23
CA ILE A 104 -3.38 2.50 5.14
C ILE A 104 -2.92 1.92 3.81
N LYS A 105 -1.60 1.83 3.56
CA LYS A 105 -1.07 1.15 2.39
C LYS A 105 -1.33 -0.35 2.44
N PHE A 106 -1.10 -0.98 3.59
CA PHE A 106 -1.48 -2.37 3.86
C PHE A 106 -2.96 -2.62 3.51
N LEU A 107 -3.88 -1.86 4.11
CA LEU A 107 -5.32 -2.00 3.88
C LEU A 107 -5.78 -1.66 2.45
N GLY A 108 -5.00 -0.87 1.71
CA GLY A 108 -5.31 -0.53 0.32
C GLY A 108 -4.70 -1.50 -0.70
N PHE A 109 -3.74 -2.33 -0.27
CA PHE A 109 -3.08 -3.32 -1.10
C PHE A 109 -3.79 -4.67 -1.10
N GLU A 110 -4.37 -5.07 0.05
CA GLU A 110 -5.30 -6.20 0.16
C GLU A 110 -6.64 -5.93 -0.55
#